data_AF-A0A2V6FYR5-F1
#
_entry.id   AF-A0A2V6FYR5-F1
#
_cell.length_a   1.000
_cell.length_b   1.000
_cell.length_c   1.000
_cell.angle_alpha   90.00
_cell.angle_beta   90.00
_cell.angle_gamma   90.00
#
_symmetry.space_group_name_H-M   'P 1'
#
loop_
_entity.id
_entity.type
_entity.pdbx_description
1 polymer ?
#
loop_
_entity_poly.entity_id
_entity_poly.type
_entity_poly.pdbx_seq_one_letter_code
_entity_poly.pdbx_strand_id
1 'polypeptide(L)'
;MLRENFDDVSPPTLPSDWLATNVLGPPPLWVTSNSGVPSPPADTPPNAAFIDDPDVVSDKRLDSFHFPLAATSVQLTYRHNFNLEASDVDPNIGFDGGVLEISFDGGNTFQDILAAGGSFISGGYNRTIATDRGSPIAGRQAWSGNSVGFITTVVNLPYIPAGGRLRWRLATDTSGSGEGWRVDTVSFSWCEPRPGCPSTPRPRPTPPPRP
;
A
#
# COMPACT_ATOMS: atom_id res chain seq x y z
N MET A 1 17.09 -6.53 -6.20
CA MET A 1 15.98 -6.56 -5.21
C MET A 1 16.15 -5.35 -4.32
N LEU A 2 15.08 -4.58 -4.15
CA LEU A 2 15.05 -3.39 -3.31
C LEU A 2 14.15 -3.69 -2.12
N ARG A 3 14.59 -3.36 -0.91
CA ARG A 3 13.95 -3.77 0.35
C ARG A 3 13.98 -2.63 1.36
N GLU A 4 12.93 -2.55 2.16
CA GLU A 4 12.84 -1.76 3.38
C GLU A 4 12.14 -2.57 4.47
N ASN A 5 12.72 -2.60 5.67
CA ASN A 5 12.20 -3.28 6.86
C ASN A 5 12.16 -2.37 8.09
N PHE A 6 12.47 -1.08 7.94
CA PHE A 6 12.38 -0.05 8.98
C PHE A 6 13.30 -0.27 10.20
N ASP A 7 14.21 -1.25 10.16
CA ASP A 7 15.02 -1.69 11.30
C ASP A 7 16.29 -0.86 11.53
N ASP A 8 16.77 -0.15 10.49
CA ASP A 8 18.03 0.63 10.53
C ASP A 8 17.85 2.04 11.09
N VAL A 9 16.67 2.35 11.66
CA VAL A 9 16.33 3.64 12.26
C VAL A 9 15.81 3.48 13.69
N SER A 10 15.89 4.54 14.49
CA SER A 10 15.31 4.57 15.83
C SER A 10 13.90 5.17 15.79
N PRO A 11 12.87 4.48 16.32
CA PRO A 11 11.54 5.05 16.51
C PRO A 11 11.58 6.42 17.20
N PRO A 12 10.78 7.41 16.75
CA PRO A 12 9.74 7.32 15.70
C PRO A 12 10.23 7.64 14.27
N THR A 13 11.54 7.69 14.03
CA THR A 13 12.13 8.19 12.78
C THR A 13 11.83 7.27 11.60
N LEU A 14 11.39 7.83 10.46
CA LEU A 14 11.28 7.09 9.21
C LEU A 14 12.63 7.01 8.48
N PRO A 15 12.89 5.96 7.68
CA PRO A 15 14.05 5.91 6.79
C PRO A 15 14.10 7.10 5.83
N SER A 16 15.30 7.41 5.34
CA SER A 16 15.48 8.51 4.38
C SER A 16 14.60 8.33 3.13
N ASP A 17 14.10 9.43 2.58
CA ASP A 17 13.21 9.49 1.40
C ASP A 17 11.81 8.84 1.58
N TRP A 18 11.49 8.33 2.77
CA TRP A 18 10.10 8.05 3.17
C TRP A 18 9.47 9.33 3.74
N LEU A 19 8.23 9.60 3.35
CA LEU A 19 7.54 10.84 3.73
C LEU A 19 6.16 10.52 4.32
N ALA A 20 5.94 10.96 5.56
CA ALA A 20 4.63 10.93 6.18
C ALA A 20 3.91 12.27 6.03
N THR A 21 2.60 12.24 5.77
CA THR A 21 1.77 13.45 5.70
C THR A 21 0.35 13.14 6.16
N ASN A 22 -0.23 14.03 6.98
CA ASN A 22 -1.66 14.04 7.23
C ASN A 22 -2.29 15.11 6.34
N VAL A 23 -3.14 14.69 5.41
CA VAL A 23 -3.96 15.61 4.61
C VAL A 23 -5.16 16.08 5.42
N LEU A 24 -5.66 15.22 6.31
CA LEU A 24 -6.73 15.52 7.24
C LEU A 24 -6.53 14.75 8.55
N GLY A 25 -7.09 15.28 9.63
CA GLY A 25 -7.12 14.63 10.94
C GLY A 25 -5.97 15.02 11.85
N PRO A 26 -6.04 14.64 13.14
CA PRO A 26 -5.06 14.99 14.15
C PRO A 26 -3.75 14.20 13.99
N PRO A 27 -2.67 14.59 14.69
CA PRO A 27 -1.52 13.72 14.93
C PRO A 27 -1.93 12.37 15.51
N PRO A 28 -1.08 11.34 15.42
CA PRO A 28 0.27 11.35 14.84
C PRO A 28 0.31 11.28 13.31
N LEU A 29 1.52 11.45 12.78
CA LEU A 29 1.93 11.05 11.43
C LEU A 29 2.31 9.56 11.43
N TRP A 30 2.47 8.96 10.24
CA TRP A 30 3.16 7.68 10.14
C TRP A 30 4.57 7.78 10.71
N VAL A 31 4.97 6.78 11.49
CA VAL A 31 6.26 6.70 12.19
C VAL A 31 6.76 5.27 12.21
N THR A 32 8.03 5.04 12.55
CA THR A 32 8.46 3.70 12.96
C THR A 32 8.08 3.42 14.41
N SER A 33 7.78 2.17 14.74
CA SER A 33 7.43 1.72 16.09
C SER A 33 7.87 0.28 16.32
N ASN A 34 8.32 -0.02 17.54
CA ASN A 34 8.79 -1.35 17.97
C ASN A 34 7.94 -1.95 19.10
N SER A 35 6.80 -1.34 19.42
CA SER A 35 5.94 -1.78 20.53
C SER A 35 4.49 -1.37 20.30
N GLY A 36 3.59 -1.85 21.18
CA GLY A 36 2.17 -1.54 21.14
C GLY A 36 1.37 -2.43 20.20
N VAL A 37 0.19 -1.94 19.83
CA VAL A 37 -0.82 -2.63 19.02
C VAL A 37 -0.88 -2.05 17.59
N PRO A 38 -1.45 -2.76 16.60
CA PRO A 38 -1.81 -4.17 16.65
C PRO A 38 -0.57 -5.05 16.86
N SER A 39 -0.71 -6.15 17.60
CA SER A 39 0.38 -7.08 17.93
C SER A 39 0.49 -8.19 16.87
N PRO A 40 1.70 -8.65 16.50
CA PRO A 40 3.00 -8.20 16.99
C PRO A 40 3.40 -6.82 16.43
N PRO A 41 4.32 -6.10 17.09
CA PRO A 41 4.68 -4.73 16.70
C PRO A 41 5.56 -4.62 15.45
N ALA A 42 6.22 -5.72 15.06
CA ALA A 42 7.03 -5.82 13.85
C ALA A 42 6.96 -7.24 13.28
N ASP A 43 7.15 -7.39 11.97
CA ASP A 43 7.31 -8.68 11.31
C ASP A 43 8.78 -9.10 11.33
N THR A 44 9.67 -8.16 10.99
CA THR A 44 11.10 -8.26 11.20
C THR A 44 11.51 -7.31 12.33
N PRO A 45 12.08 -7.81 13.45
CA PRO A 45 12.46 -6.94 14.55
C PRO A 45 13.68 -6.05 14.24
N PRO A 46 13.76 -4.84 14.85
CA PRO A 46 12.87 -4.34 15.90
C PRO A 46 11.62 -3.56 15.46
N ASN A 47 11.52 -3.04 14.24
CA ASN A 47 10.57 -1.97 13.92
C ASN A 47 9.60 -2.33 12.78
N ALA A 48 8.44 -1.69 12.78
CA ALA A 48 7.60 -1.54 11.59
C ALA A 48 7.16 -0.07 11.43
N ALA A 49 6.76 0.33 10.23
CA ALA A 49 6.01 1.57 10.06
C ALA A 49 4.61 1.41 10.69
N PHE A 50 4.11 2.45 11.37
CA PHE A 50 2.86 2.43 12.12
C PHE A 50 2.09 3.76 11.97
N ILE A 51 0.76 3.65 11.97
CA ILE A 51 -0.17 4.76 12.11
C ILE A 51 -1.37 4.34 12.99
N ASP A 52 -1.94 5.30 13.70
CA ASP A 52 -3.13 5.12 14.53
C ASP A 52 -4.43 5.15 13.71
N ASP A 53 -5.50 4.59 14.29
CA ASP A 53 -6.86 4.59 13.75
C ASP A 53 -7.78 5.43 14.67
N PRO A 54 -7.85 6.76 14.50
CA PRO A 54 -8.55 7.64 15.43
C PRO A 54 -10.06 7.73 15.16
N ASP A 55 -10.84 8.09 16.20
CA ASP A 55 -12.30 8.28 16.19
C ASP A 55 -12.77 9.60 15.57
N VAL A 56 -12.05 10.06 14.56
CA VAL A 56 -12.34 11.27 13.80
C VAL A 56 -11.87 11.11 12.36
N VAL A 57 -12.49 11.86 11.45
CA VAL A 57 -12.14 11.77 10.03
C VAL A 57 -10.67 12.14 9.82
N SER A 58 -9.91 11.24 9.23
CA SER A 58 -8.49 11.45 8.93
C SER A 58 -8.08 10.90 7.57
N ASP A 59 -6.98 11.44 7.02
CA ASP A 59 -6.35 10.97 5.79
C ASP A 59 -4.84 11.04 5.98
N LYS A 60 -4.25 9.89 6.33
CA LYS A 60 -2.87 9.76 6.80
C LYS A 60 -2.07 8.90 5.82
N ARG A 61 -0.97 9.46 5.30
CA ARG A 61 -0.26 8.92 4.14
C ARG A 61 1.20 8.66 4.48
N LEU A 62 1.72 7.52 4.01
CA LEU A 62 3.12 7.16 4.01
C LEU A 62 3.57 6.91 2.57
N ASP A 63 4.40 7.79 2.06
CA ASP A 63 4.97 7.69 0.73
C ASP A 63 6.33 7.00 0.82
N SER A 64 6.54 6.00 -0.05
CA SER A 64 7.82 5.29 -0.15
C SER A 64 8.91 6.20 -0.69
N PHE A 65 10.16 5.75 -0.54
CA PHE A 65 11.27 6.21 -1.36
C PHE A 65 10.95 6.11 -2.88
N HIS A 66 11.67 6.88 -3.70
CA HIS A 66 11.54 6.80 -5.16
C HIS A 66 12.28 5.57 -5.72
N PHE A 67 11.56 4.65 -6.37
CA PHE A 67 12.20 3.54 -7.08
C PHE A 67 12.44 3.92 -8.55
N PRO A 68 13.70 3.90 -9.03
CA PRO A 68 14.08 4.42 -10.36
C PRO A 68 13.86 3.41 -11.51
N LEU A 69 12.94 2.46 -11.34
CA LEU A 69 12.83 1.31 -12.25
C LEU A 69 11.89 1.62 -13.41
N ALA A 70 12.45 1.76 -14.60
CA ALA A 70 11.76 1.40 -15.84
C ALA A 70 11.78 -0.13 -15.94
N ALA A 71 10.75 -0.79 -15.39
CA ALA A 71 10.68 -2.24 -15.38
C ALA A 71 9.30 -2.72 -15.82
N THR A 72 9.30 -3.77 -16.64
CA THR A 72 8.11 -4.55 -16.96
C THR A 72 8.03 -5.70 -15.95
N SER A 73 6.83 -5.99 -15.43
CA SER A 73 6.59 -7.09 -14.50
C SER A 73 7.28 -6.93 -13.14
N VAL A 74 7.05 -5.80 -12.47
CA VAL A 74 7.48 -5.60 -11.09
C VAL A 74 6.46 -6.22 -10.15
N GLN A 75 6.92 -7.00 -9.19
CA GLN A 75 6.12 -7.50 -8.09
C GLN A 75 6.59 -6.87 -6.77
N LEU A 76 5.64 -6.24 -6.10
CA LEU A 76 5.77 -5.76 -4.73
C LEU A 76 5.31 -6.86 -3.78
N THR A 77 6.09 -7.11 -2.74
CA THR A 77 5.70 -7.95 -1.61
C THR A 77 5.96 -7.20 -0.32
N TYR A 78 4.98 -7.14 0.57
CA TYR A 78 5.15 -6.60 1.93
C TYR A 78 4.27 -7.36 2.91
N ARG A 79 4.53 -7.15 4.19
CA ARG A 79 3.72 -7.69 5.27
C ARG A 79 3.11 -6.57 6.07
N HIS A 80 1.87 -6.74 6.48
CA HIS A 80 1.16 -5.71 7.23
C HIS A 80 0.17 -6.31 8.22
N ASN A 81 0.00 -5.62 9.35
CA ASN A 81 -0.88 -6.00 10.44
C ASN A 81 -1.80 -4.83 10.73
N PHE A 82 -3.12 -5.02 10.62
CA PHE A 82 -4.09 -3.95 10.78
C PHE A 82 -5.26 -4.41 11.64
N ASN A 83 -5.74 -3.49 12.47
CA ASN A 83 -6.98 -3.66 13.21
C ASN A 83 -7.68 -2.30 13.18
N LEU A 84 -8.60 -2.16 12.21
CA LEU A 84 -9.28 -0.94 11.85
C LEU A 84 -10.79 -1.06 12.08
N GLU A 85 -11.48 0.05 12.29
CA GLU A 85 -12.93 0.04 12.50
C GLU A 85 -13.69 -0.57 11.29
N ALA A 86 -14.56 -1.54 11.57
CA ALA A 86 -15.35 -2.25 10.57
C ALA A 86 -16.67 -2.76 11.14
N SER A 87 -17.59 -3.17 10.28
CA SER A 87 -18.87 -3.72 10.73
C SER A 87 -18.72 -5.11 11.34
N ASP A 88 -19.24 -5.28 12.56
CA ASP A 88 -19.44 -6.57 13.23
C ASP A 88 -20.64 -7.36 12.67
N VAL A 89 -21.47 -6.72 11.83
CA VAL A 89 -22.69 -7.32 11.27
C VAL A 89 -22.47 -7.75 9.82
N ASP A 90 -21.91 -6.88 8.98
CA ASP A 90 -21.58 -7.20 7.59
C ASP A 90 -20.06 -7.38 7.43
N PRO A 91 -19.58 -8.61 7.16
CA PRO A 91 -18.15 -8.88 7.03
C PRO A 91 -17.52 -8.25 5.77
N ASN A 92 -18.30 -7.65 4.87
CA ASN A 92 -17.80 -6.99 3.66
C ASN A 92 -17.71 -5.46 3.78
N ILE A 93 -18.14 -4.89 4.91
CA ILE A 93 -18.17 -3.44 5.13
C ILE A 93 -17.10 -3.03 6.14
N GLY A 94 -16.26 -2.09 5.71
CA GLY A 94 -15.33 -1.35 6.58
C GLY A 94 -15.82 0.08 6.79
N PHE A 95 -15.41 0.69 7.89
CA PHE A 95 -15.65 2.10 8.19
C PHE A 95 -14.35 2.89 8.00
N ASP A 96 -13.29 2.37 8.60
CA ASP A 96 -11.92 2.80 8.41
C ASP A 96 -11.18 1.84 7.48
N GLY A 97 -10.20 2.36 6.72
CA GLY A 97 -9.53 1.54 5.73
C GLY A 97 -8.15 1.99 5.29
N GLY A 98 -7.31 0.99 5.03
CA GLY A 98 -6.02 1.14 4.38
C GLY A 98 -6.09 0.82 2.89
N VAL A 99 -5.45 1.64 2.05
CA VAL A 99 -5.30 1.40 0.61
C VAL A 99 -3.84 1.54 0.17
N LEU A 100 -3.49 0.86 -0.92
CA LEU A 100 -2.21 1.03 -1.61
C LEU A 100 -2.42 1.85 -2.88
N GLU A 101 -1.64 2.90 -3.03
CA GLU A 101 -1.67 3.80 -4.18
C GLU A 101 -0.28 3.85 -4.85
N ILE A 102 -0.25 4.24 -6.12
CA ILE A 102 0.97 4.40 -6.91
C ILE A 102 0.99 5.76 -7.61
N SER A 103 2.18 6.36 -7.64
CA SER A 103 2.49 7.57 -8.39
C SER A 103 3.45 7.26 -9.55
N PHE A 104 3.19 7.89 -10.70
CA PHE A 104 4.02 7.82 -11.91
C PHE A 104 4.72 9.15 -12.22
N ASP A 105 4.53 10.17 -11.37
CA ASP A 105 4.98 11.55 -11.59
C ASP A 105 5.82 12.07 -10.43
N GLY A 106 6.58 11.18 -9.78
CA GLY A 106 7.52 11.53 -8.71
C GLY A 106 6.87 11.78 -7.35
N GLY A 107 5.58 11.45 -7.19
CA GLY A 107 4.80 11.67 -5.96
C GLY A 107 3.84 12.85 -6.02
N ASN A 108 3.62 13.47 -7.20
CA ASN A 108 2.69 14.60 -7.31
C ASN A 108 1.23 14.13 -7.29
N THR A 109 0.93 13.04 -8.00
CA THR A 109 -0.40 12.42 -8.00
C THR A 109 -0.29 10.93 -7.72
N PHE A 110 -1.34 10.40 -7.08
CA PHE A 110 -1.44 8.98 -6.70
C PHE A 110 -2.78 8.43 -7.15
N GLN A 111 -2.77 7.18 -7.60
CA GLN A 111 -3.95 6.42 -8.01
C GLN A 111 -4.02 5.13 -7.22
N ASP A 112 -5.22 4.66 -6.89
CA ASP A 112 -5.40 3.32 -6.34
C ASP A 112 -4.71 2.27 -7.21
N ILE A 113 -4.03 1.30 -6.58
CA ILE A 113 -3.24 0.32 -7.31
C ILE A 113 -4.06 -0.48 -8.32
N LEU A 114 -5.34 -0.78 -8.04
CA LEU A 114 -6.22 -1.49 -8.97
C LEU A 114 -6.65 -0.58 -10.13
N ALA A 115 -6.98 0.69 -9.83
CA ALA A 115 -7.33 1.68 -10.85
C ALA A 115 -6.15 2.00 -11.79
N ALA A 116 -4.92 1.94 -11.27
CA ALA A 116 -3.69 2.10 -12.04
C ALA A 116 -3.35 0.89 -12.92
N GLY A 117 -4.14 -0.19 -12.87
CA GLY A 117 -3.94 -1.42 -13.65
C GLY A 117 -3.05 -2.47 -12.96
N GLY A 118 -2.74 -2.30 -11.67
CA GLY A 118 -2.14 -3.33 -10.85
C GLY A 118 -3.13 -4.41 -10.43
N SER A 119 -2.62 -5.49 -9.85
CA SER A 119 -3.45 -6.60 -9.38
C SER A 119 -2.86 -7.30 -8.16
N PHE A 120 -3.69 -7.67 -7.20
CA PHE A 120 -3.27 -8.52 -6.08
C PHE A 120 -3.13 -9.98 -6.52
N ILE A 121 -2.02 -10.60 -6.16
CA ILE A 121 -1.83 -12.06 -6.21
C ILE A 121 -2.33 -12.69 -4.92
N SER A 122 -2.02 -12.07 -3.77
CA SER A 122 -2.49 -12.48 -2.45
C SER A 122 -2.58 -11.28 -1.51
N GLY A 123 -3.36 -11.41 -0.43
CA GLY A 123 -3.48 -10.37 0.60
C GLY A 123 -4.18 -9.09 0.12
N GLY A 124 -4.99 -9.17 -0.93
CA GLY A 124 -5.70 -7.99 -1.45
C GLY A 124 -6.75 -7.42 -0.50
N TYR A 125 -7.38 -6.33 -0.92
CA TYR A 125 -8.47 -5.68 -0.20
C TYR A 125 -9.58 -6.68 0.19
N ASN A 126 -10.11 -6.53 1.41
CA ASN A 126 -11.07 -7.49 1.99
C ASN A 126 -12.47 -6.89 2.20
N ARG A 127 -12.62 -5.56 2.15
CA ARG A 127 -13.89 -4.88 2.44
C ARG A 127 -14.09 -3.66 1.54
N THR A 128 -15.33 -3.23 1.42
CA THR A 128 -15.71 -1.94 0.83
C THR A 128 -15.92 -0.92 1.95
N ILE A 129 -15.39 0.28 1.81
CA ILE A 129 -15.61 1.34 2.80
C ILE A 129 -17.00 1.95 2.65
N ALA A 130 -17.71 2.06 3.76
CA ALA A 130 -19.06 2.62 3.84
C ALA A 130 -19.12 4.03 3.24
N THR A 131 -20.20 4.32 2.51
CA THR A 131 -20.36 5.61 1.80
C THR A 131 -21.04 6.69 2.63
N ASP A 132 -21.56 6.34 3.81
CA ASP A 132 -22.44 7.16 4.64
C ASP A 132 -21.82 7.49 6.00
N ARG A 133 -20.49 7.43 6.10
CA ARG A 133 -19.72 7.66 7.34
C ARG A 133 -18.66 8.76 7.25
N GLY A 134 -18.43 9.33 6.07
CA GLY A 134 -17.51 10.46 5.88
C GLY A 134 -16.04 10.11 5.66
N SER A 135 -15.68 8.82 5.59
CA SER A 135 -14.31 8.39 5.27
C SER A 135 -13.83 8.95 3.92
N PRO A 136 -12.60 9.51 3.83
CA PRO A 136 -12.02 10.03 2.58
C PRO A 136 -11.82 9.02 1.45
N ILE A 137 -12.05 7.72 1.72
CA ILE A 137 -11.99 6.63 0.73
C ILE A 137 -13.34 5.88 0.61
N ALA A 138 -14.44 6.52 1.03
CA ALA A 138 -15.81 6.01 0.88
C ALA A 138 -16.07 5.34 -0.49
N GLY A 139 -16.62 4.12 -0.46
CA GLY A 139 -16.95 3.32 -1.64
C GLY A 139 -15.77 2.56 -2.27
N ARG A 140 -14.52 2.78 -1.83
CA ARG A 140 -13.36 2.03 -2.32
C ARG A 140 -13.26 0.66 -1.66
N GLN A 141 -12.68 -0.30 -2.39
CA GLN A 141 -12.12 -1.50 -1.78
C GLN A 141 -10.90 -1.11 -0.95
N ALA A 142 -10.77 -1.69 0.25
CA ALA A 142 -9.69 -1.42 1.18
C ALA A 142 -9.38 -2.64 2.07
N TRP A 143 -8.28 -2.56 2.81
CA TRP A 143 -8.07 -3.37 4.01
C TRP A 143 -8.78 -2.73 5.19
N SER A 144 -9.63 -3.49 5.89
CA SER A 144 -10.37 -3.03 7.07
C SER A 144 -10.68 -4.21 8.00
N GLY A 145 -11.03 -3.93 9.25
CA GLY A 145 -11.19 -4.94 10.31
C GLY A 145 -9.84 -5.42 10.86
N ASN A 146 -9.82 -6.58 11.50
CA ASN A 146 -8.63 -7.16 12.13
C ASN A 146 -8.00 -8.26 11.25
N SER A 147 -6.71 -8.10 10.91
CA SER A 147 -5.93 -9.08 10.15
C SER A 147 -5.39 -10.25 10.99
N VAL A 148 -5.51 -10.17 12.31
CA VAL A 148 -5.08 -11.18 13.30
C VAL A 148 -3.56 -11.42 13.25
N GLY A 149 -2.80 -10.35 13.02
CA GLY A 149 -1.35 -10.37 12.85
C GLY A 149 -0.91 -10.00 11.44
N PHE A 150 0.39 -10.16 11.16
CA PHE A 150 0.96 -9.83 9.86
C PHE A 150 0.50 -10.82 8.78
N ILE A 151 -0.17 -10.28 7.76
CA ILE A 151 -0.47 -11.00 6.51
C ILE A 151 0.50 -10.59 5.41
N THR A 152 0.70 -11.46 4.42
CA THR A 152 1.52 -11.15 3.24
C THR A 152 0.66 -10.68 2.08
N THR A 153 1.03 -9.53 1.54
CA THR A 153 0.40 -8.94 0.36
C THR A 153 1.39 -8.92 -0.79
N VAL A 154 0.98 -9.52 -1.90
CA VAL A 154 1.77 -9.61 -3.13
C VAL A 154 1.00 -8.94 -4.26
N VAL A 155 1.64 -7.99 -4.93
CA VAL A 155 1.01 -7.12 -5.93
C VAL A 155 1.83 -7.13 -7.21
N ASN A 156 1.20 -7.43 -8.34
CA ASN A 156 1.76 -7.06 -9.64
C ASN A 156 1.54 -5.57 -9.84
N LEU A 157 2.63 -4.81 -9.90
CA LEU A 157 2.55 -3.39 -10.19
C LEU A 157 2.27 -3.19 -11.69
N PRO A 158 1.53 -2.13 -12.06
CA PRO A 158 1.35 -1.76 -13.46
C PRO A 158 2.68 -1.37 -14.10
N TYR A 159 2.69 -1.20 -15.42
CA TYR A 159 3.89 -0.72 -16.12
C TYR A 159 4.32 0.66 -15.61
N ILE A 160 5.60 0.79 -15.24
CA ILE A 160 6.17 2.01 -14.67
C ILE A 160 7.23 2.54 -15.65
N PRO A 161 6.94 3.61 -16.41
CA PRO A 161 7.81 4.03 -17.50
C PRO A 161 9.08 4.77 -17.05
N ALA A 162 9.04 5.49 -15.92
CA ALA A 162 10.10 6.42 -15.52
C ALA A 162 10.36 6.43 -14.00
N GLY A 163 10.12 5.30 -13.33
CA GLY A 163 10.14 5.21 -11.88
C GLY A 163 8.83 5.70 -11.24
N GLY A 164 8.69 5.45 -9.94
CA GLY A 164 7.46 5.75 -9.21
C GLY A 164 7.64 5.85 -7.71
N ARG A 165 6.54 6.12 -7.01
CA ARG A 165 6.42 6.03 -5.55
C ARG A 165 5.16 5.24 -5.21
N LEU A 166 5.21 4.46 -4.14
CA LEU A 166 4.04 3.84 -3.55
C LEU A 166 3.56 4.69 -2.37
N ARG A 167 2.28 4.59 -2.06
CA ARG A 167 1.68 5.19 -0.87
C ARG A 167 0.81 4.19 -0.14
N TRP A 168 1.06 4.04 1.15
CA TRP A 168 0.11 3.45 2.08
C TRP A 168 -0.73 4.58 2.67
N ARG A 169 -2.03 4.53 2.44
CA ARG A 169 -2.97 5.57 2.88
C ARG A 169 -3.99 4.97 3.80
N LEU A 170 -4.02 5.43 5.05
CA LEU A 170 -5.10 5.18 5.99
C LEU A 170 -6.11 6.32 5.90
N ALA A 171 -7.38 5.98 5.90
CA ALA A 171 -8.47 6.94 5.98
C ALA A 171 -9.53 6.45 6.95
N THR A 172 -9.93 7.33 7.86
CA THR A 172 -10.89 7.02 8.93
C THR A 172 -12.17 7.84 8.81
N ASP A 173 -13.24 7.35 9.42
CA ASP A 173 -14.58 7.89 9.42
C ASP A 173 -14.81 8.89 10.58
N THR A 174 -16.06 9.32 10.81
CA THR A 174 -16.41 10.29 11.86
C THR A 174 -16.36 9.79 13.32
N SER A 175 -16.21 8.49 13.58
CA SER A 175 -16.36 7.90 14.92
C SER A 175 -15.73 6.52 15.03
N GLY A 176 -15.51 6.04 16.27
CA GLY A 176 -15.00 4.69 16.49
C GLY A 176 -13.52 4.55 16.13
N SER A 177 -12.84 3.60 16.75
CA SER A 177 -11.40 3.48 16.61
C SER A 177 -10.95 2.04 16.67
N GLY A 178 -9.89 1.76 15.93
CA GLY A 178 -9.12 0.53 16.00
C GLY A 178 -7.76 0.72 16.67
N GLU A 179 -6.91 -0.28 16.51
CA GLU A 179 -5.54 -0.27 17.03
C GLU A 179 -4.54 0.38 16.06
N GLY A 180 -4.93 0.56 14.80
CA GLY A 180 -4.08 1.13 13.76
C GLY A 180 -3.59 0.12 12.73
N TRP A 181 -2.56 0.55 11.99
CA TRP A 181 -2.00 -0.20 10.88
C TRP A 181 -0.48 -0.19 10.90
N ARG A 182 0.13 -1.38 10.78
CA ARG A 182 1.56 -1.61 10.64
C ARG A 182 1.93 -2.11 9.25
N VAL A 183 3.05 -1.64 8.71
CA VAL A 183 3.65 -2.08 7.44
C VAL A 183 5.12 -2.40 7.64
N ASP A 184 5.55 -3.53 7.11
CA ASP A 184 6.92 -4.05 7.27
C ASP A 184 7.33 -4.95 6.08
N THR A 185 8.62 -5.32 6.01
CA THR A 185 9.18 -6.29 5.06
C THR A 185 8.82 -5.94 3.60
N VAL A 186 8.90 -4.66 3.25
CA VAL A 186 8.63 -4.16 1.90
C VAL A 186 9.74 -4.59 0.97
N SER A 187 9.40 -5.22 -0.14
CA SER A 187 10.36 -5.70 -1.12
C SER A 187 9.83 -5.66 -2.55
N PHE A 188 10.73 -5.37 -3.47
CA PHE A 188 10.47 -5.34 -4.90
C PHE A 188 11.31 -6.40 -5.60
N SER A 189 10.64 -7.21 -6.40
CA SER A 189 11.26 -8.14 -7.34
C SER A 189 10.86 -7.78 -8.76
N TRP A 190 11.80 -7.87 -9.68
CA TRP A 190 11.58 -7.60 -11.10
C TRP A 190 12.48 -8.50 -11.94
N CYS A 191 12.04 -8.84 -13.15
CA CYS A 191 12.92 -9.44 -14.13
C CYS A 191 13.72 -8.34 -14.81
N GLU A 192 15.03 -8.32 -14.62
CA GLU A 192 15.88 -7.52 -15.49
C GLU A 192 15.86 -8.11 -16.90
N PRO A 193 15.61 -7.31 -17.96
CA PRO A 193 15.86 -7.76 -19.32
C PRO A 193 17.35 -8.13 -19.41
N ARG A 194 17.67 -9.42 -19.58
CA ARG A 194 19.06 -9.81 -19.83
C ARG A 194 19.52 -9.12 -21.12
N PRO A 195 20.67 -8.42 -21.13
CA PRO A 195 21.27 -7.96 -22.38
C PRO A 195 21.52 -9.19 -23.27
N GLY A 196 20.73 -9.33 -24.34
CA GLY A 196 20.84 -10.44 -25.30
C GLY A 196 19.63 -11.37 -25.42
N CYS A 197 18.55 -11.20 -24.65
CA CYS A 197 17.28 -11.86 -24.97
C CYS A 197 16.49 -11.02 -25.98
N PRO A 198 16.19 -11.51 -27.20
CA PRO A 198 15.31 -10.79 -28.11
C PRO A 198 13.93 -10.69 -27.46
N SER A 199 13.39 -9.47 -27.37
CA SER A 199 11.98 -9.28 -27.09
C SER A 199 11.17 -10.09 -28.11
N THR A 200 10.26 -10.91 -27.62
CA THR A 200 9.43 -11.78 -28.47
C THR A 200 8.76 -10.91 -29.54
N PRO A 201 8.86 -11.23 -30.84
CA PRO A 201 8.30 -10.36 -31.86
C PRO A 201 6.78 -10.34 -31.72
N ARG A 202 6.21 -9.14 -31.63
CA ARG A 202 4.76 -8.91 -31.74
C ARG A 202 4.27 -9.60 -33.03
N PRO A 203 3.18 -10.40 -33.00
CA PRO A 203 2.68 -11.03 -34.22
C PRO A 203 2.38 -9.94 -35.25
N ARG A 204 3.04 -10.06 -36.41
CA ARG A 204 2.84 -9.16 -37.55
C ARG A 204 1.38 -9.32 -38.01
N PRO A 205 0.62 -8.23 -38.19
CA PRO A 205 -0.71 -8.33 -38.78
C PRO A 205 -0.61 -9.02 -40.14
N THR A 206 -1.32 -10.12 -40.32
CA THR A 206 -1.43 -10.80 -41.60
C THR A 206 -2.03 -9.83 -42.62
N PRO A 207 -1.39 -9.58 -43.78
CA PRO A 207 -2.00 -8.74 -44.79
C PRO A 207 -3.33 -9.35 -45.25
N PRO A 208 -4.38 -8.54 -45.50
CA PRO A 208 -5.63 -9.06 -46.03
C PRO A 208 -5.40 -9.71 -47.40
N PRO A 209 -6.19 -10.74 -47.78
CA PRO A 209 -6.09 -11.38 -49.08
C PRO A 209 -6.33 -10.35 -50.20
N ARG A 210 -5.51 -10.41 -51.26
CA ARG A 210 -5.76 -9.62 -52.48
C ARG A 210 -6.91 -10.26 -53.28
N PRO A 211 -7.72 -9.47 -54.03
CA PRO A 211 -8.93 -9.93 -54.72
C PRO A 211 -8.67 -11.04 -55.74
#